data_AF-A0A8T4UQP9-F1
#
_entry.id   AF-A0A8T4UQP9-F1
#
_cell.length_a   1.000
_cell.length_b   1.000
_cell.length_c   1.000
_cell.angle_alpha   90.00
_cell.angle_beta   90.00
_cell.angle_gamma   90.00
#
_symmetry.space_group_name_H-M   'P 1'
#
loop_
_entity.id
_entity.type
_entity.pdbx_description
1 polymer ?
#
loop_
_entity_poly.entity_id
_entity_poly.type
_entity_poly.pdbx_seq_one_letter_code
_entity_poly.pdbx_strand_id
1 'polypeptide(L)'
;MKSGFLDNIQERIWENLKSNNILEEILSRSKHASSPDNYVGAKLWREAQAGLDYKYYMWIQILIEHQHRAQPVTPKLYRIKESEEEQLVLCQKIWEGVTIEDIIKIAAISAEEYNSGRRWMDVSQRIFMEKFYPAVLNGDVKVEISPKYAQYKVSTK
;
A
#
# COMPACT_ATOMS: atom_id res chain seq x y z
N MET A 1 -10.17 -3.83 18.26
CA MET A 1 -9.81 -2.42 17.98
C MET A 1 -8.85 -2.22 16.81
N LYS A 2 -7.93 -3.15 16.46
CA LYS A 2 -6.99 -2.97 15.33
C LYS A 2 -7.63 -3.09 13.93
N SER A 3 -8.71 -3.87 13.75
CA SER A 3 -9.32 -4.05 12.42
C SER A 3 -9.97 -2.77 11.89
N GLY A 4 -10.76 -2.08 12.71
CA GLY A 4 -11.51 -0.90 12.28
C GLY A 4 -10.66 0.25 11.74
N PHE A 5 -9.40 0.40 12.19
CA PHE A 5 -8.52 1.41 11.63
C PHE A 5 -8.13 1.12 10.18
N LEU A 6 -7.66 -0.12 9.89
CA LEU A 6 -7.29 -0.51 8.52
C LEU A 6 -8.50 -0.53 7.60
N ASP A 7 -9.64 -0.99 8.12
CA ASP A 7 -10.90 -1.02 7.37
C ASP A 7 -11.32 0.40 6.96
N ASN A 8 -11.25 1.38 7.88
CA ASN A 8 -11.55 2.79 7.58
C ASN A 8 -10.61 3.40 6.51
N ILE A 9 -9.31 3.09 6.57
CA ILE A 9 -8.36 3.60 5.55
C ILE A 9 -8.65 2.96 4.19
N GLN A 10 -8.91 1.65 4.16
CA GLN A 10 -9.23 0.91 2.94
C GLN A 10 -10.55 1.40 2.31
N GLU A 11 -11.58 1.65 3.12
CA GLU A 11 -12.85 2.21 2.67
C GLU A 11 -12.66 3.60 2.09
N ARG A 12 -11.87 4.46 2.75
CA ARG A 12 -11.54 5.79 2.22
C ARG A 12 -10.84 5.72 0.85
N ILE A 13 -9.81 4.87 0.74
CA ILE A 13 -9.10 4.66 -0.53
C ILE A 13 -10.07 4.16 -1.60
N TRP A 14 -11.00 3.26 -1.24
CA TRP A 14 -12.01 2.75 -2.15
C TRP A 14 -12.97 3.85 -2.62
N GLU A 15 -13.47 4.70 -1.72
CA GLU A 15 -14.31 5.85 -2.09
C GLU A 15 -13.55 6.85 -2.97
N ASN A 16 -12.29 7.14 -2.68
CA ASN A 16 -11.46 8.03 -3.48
C ASN A 16 -11.25 7.49 -4.91
N LEU A 17 -11.03 6.19 -5.06
CA LEU A 17 -10.88 5.53 -6.35
C LEU A 17 -12.15 5.68 -7.21
N LYS A 18 -13.34 5.57 -6.60
CA LYS A 18 -14.64 5.72 -7.28
C LYS A 18 -14.97 7.18 -7.59
N SER A 19 -14.90 8.05 -6.59
CA SER A 19 -15.36 9.45 -6.70
C SER A 19 -14.54 10.28 -7.70
N ASN A 20 -13.28 9.92 -7.90
CA ASN A 20 -12.38 10.59 -8.84
C ASN A 20 -12.33 9.94 -10.24
N ASN A 21 -13.17 8.92 -10.49
CA ASN A 21 -13.15 8.08 -11.69
C ASN A 21 -11.81 7.36 -11.98
N ILE A 22 -10.94 7.26 -10.97
CA ILE A 22 -9.60 6.66 -11.12
C ILE A 22 -9.70 5.15 -11.28
N LEU A 23 -10.71 4.53 -10.66
CA LEU A 23 -10.96 3.09 -10.76
C LEU A 23 -11.17 2.66 -12.21
N GLU A 24 -12.04 3.34 -12.96
CA GLU A 24 -12.31 3.01 -14.37
C GLU A 24 -11.06 3.16 -15.24
N GLU A 25 -10.26 4.20 -15.01
CA GLU A 25 -8.99 4.42 -15.71
C GLU A 25 -7.98 3.29 -15.42
N ILE A 26 -7.86 2.84 -14.17
CA ILE A 26 -6.98 1.72 -13.79
C ILE A 26 -7.45 0.42 -14.47
N LEU A 27 -8.75 0.14 -14.39
CA LEU A 27 -9.32 -1.12 -14.88
C LEU A 27 -9.24 -1.21 -16.41
N SER A 28 -9.57 -0.13 -17.13
CA SER A 28 -9.47 -0.08 -18.60
C SER A 28 -8.05 -0.33 -19.13
N ARG A 29 -7.01 -0.10 -18.32
CA ARG A 29 -5.60 -0.33 -18.65
C ARG A 29 -5.03 -1.64 -18.07
N SER A 30 -5.84 -2.43 -17.37
CA SER A 30 -5.43 -3.67 -16.74
C SER A 30 -5.81 -4.88 -17.59
N LYS A 31 -4.81 -5.66 -18.01
CA LYS A 31 -5.01 -6.92 -18.76
C LYS A 31 -5.80 -7.99 -17.98
N HIS A 32 -5.89 -7.84 -16.66
CA HIS A 32 -6.55 -8.78 -15.76
C HIS A 32 -7.91 -8.25 -15.27
N ALA A 33 -8.32 -7.07 -15.75
CA ALA A 33 -9.60 -6.50 -15.40
C ALA A 33 -10.74 -7.06 -16.24
N SER A 34 -11.86 -7.28 -15.56
CA SER A 34 -13.16 -7.56 -16.18
C SER A 34 -14.06 -6.32 -16.01
N SER A 35 -15.39 -6.50 -16.06
CA SER A 35 -16.33 -5.40 -15.82
C SER A 35 -15.99 -4.66 -14.51
N PRO A 36 -15.97 -3.30 -14.50
CA PRO A 36 -15.76 -2.52 -13.28
C PRO A 36 -16.65 -2.91 -12.11
N ASP A 37 -17.89 -3.32 -12.39
CA ASP A 37 -18.88 -3.74 -11.38
C ASP A 37 -18.45 -4.97 -10.56
N ASN A 38 -17.46 -5.73 -11.04
CA ASN A 38 -16.96 -6.91 -10.32
C ASN A 38 -15.92 -6.54 -9.24
N TYR A 39 -15.54 -5.27 -9.12
CA TYR A 39 -14.59 -4.79 -8.12
C TYR A 39 -15.32 -4.14 -6.95
N VAL A 40 -15.03 -4.59 -5.73
CA VAL A 40 -15.90 -4.36 -4.56
C VAL A 40 -15.20 -3.66 -3.41
N GLY A 41 -13.90 -3.40 -3.51
CA GLY A 41 -13.15 -2.78 -2.43
C GLY A 41 -11.67 -2.56 -2.73
N ALA A 42 -10.99 -2.01 -1.74
CA ALA A 42 -9.54 -1.89 -1.71
C ALA A 42 -8.98 -2.59 -0.47
N LYS A 43 -7.80 -3.20 -0.59
CA LYS A 43 -7.04 -3.77 0.52
C LYS A 43 -5.61 -3.28 0.51
N LEU A 44 -5.02 -3.16 1.69
CA LEU A 44 -3.61 -2.84 1.83
C LEU A 44 -2.78 -4.12 1.91
N TRP A 45 -1.95 -4.33 0.89
CA TRP A 45 -0.86 -5.29 0.95
C TRP A 45 0.35 -4.63 1.61
N ARG A 46 0.88 -5.27 2.66
CA ARG A 46 2.02 -4.78 3.42
C ARG A 46 3.13 -5.80 3.30
N GLU A 47 4.24 -5.44 2.69
CA GLU A 47 5.31 -6.38 2.38
C GLU A 47 6.65 -5.90 2.92
N ALA A 48 7.29 -6.76 3.70
CA ALA A 48 8.63 -6.57 4.22
C ALA A 48 9.67 -7.06 3.21
N GLN A 49 10.53 -6.18 2.70
CA GLN A 49 11.58 -6.53 1.74
C GLN A 49 12.96 -6.06 2.20
N ALA A 50 13.97 -6.88 1.89
CA ALA A 50 15.37 -6.48 1.94
C ALA A 50 15.78 -5.97 0.54
N GLY A 51 16.17 -4.70 0.45
CA GLY A 51 16.76 -4.14 -0.76
C GLY A 51 18.15 -4.69 -1.06
N LEU A 52 18.58 -4.58 -2.32
CA LEU A 52 19.91 -5.01 -2.79
C LEU A 52 21.06 -4.29 -2.08
N ASP A 53 20.80 -3.07 -1.60
CA ASP A 53 21.72 -2.18 -0.88
C ASP A 53 21.60 -2.31 0.66
N TYR A 54 21.12 -3.45 1.17
CA TYR A 54 20.85 -3.71 2.60
C TYR A 54 19.90 -2.70 3.24
N LYS A 55 19.18 -1.92 2.41
CA LYS A 55 18.14 -1.01 2.87
C LYS A 55 16.86 -1.79 3.10
N TYR A 56 16.35 -1.59 4.29
CA TYR A 56 15.28 -2.34 4.90
C TYR A 56 14.01 -1.51 4.84
N TYR A 57 12.97 -2.01 4.14
CA TYR A 57 11.75 -1.24 3.97
C TYR A 57 10.49 -2.11 3.89
N MET A 58 9.37 -1.47 4.20
CA MET A 58 8.04 -2.01 4.04
C MET A 58 7.33 -1.27 2.91
N TRP A 59 6.84 -2.01 1.92
CA TRP A 59 5.88 -1.49 0.95
C TRP A 59 4.47 -1.57 1.52
N ILE A 60 3.70 -0.50 1.34
CA ILE A 60 2.26 -0.44 1.58
C ILE A 60 1.61 -0.17 0.24
N GLN A 61 0.99 -1.20 -0.33
CA GLN A 61 0.46 -1.21 -1.69
C GLN A 61 -1.06 -1.43 -1.65
N ILE A 62 -1.78 -0.77 -2.57
CA ILE A 62 -3.22 -0.95 -2.76
C ILE A 62 -3.46 -2.15 -3.67
N LEU A 63 -4.33 -3.06 -3.23
CA LEU A 63 -4.94 -4.12 -4.01
C LEU A 63 -6.42 -3.79 -4.21
N ILE A 64 -6.86 -3.70 -5.46
CA ILE A 64 -8.26 -3.52 -5.81
C ILE A 64 -8.90 -4.91 -5.85
N GLU A 65 -9.87 -5.13 -4.96
CA GLU A 65 -10.48 -6.43 -4.71
C GLU A 65 -11.58 -6.75 -5.71
N HIS A 66 -11.56 -7.99 -6.19
CA HIS A 66 -12.59 -8.54 -7.06
C HIS A 66 -13.59 -9.37 -6.23
N GLN A 67 -14.87 -9.34 -6.58
CA GLN A 67 -15.95 -10.05 -5.88
C GLN A 67 -15.77 -11.57 -5.81
N HIS A 68 -15.02 -12.11 -6.78
CA HIS A 68 -14.62 -13.52 -6.84
C HIS A 68 -13.11 -13.64 -6.74
N ARG A 69 -12.63 -14.83 -6.37
CA ARG A 69 -11.21 -15.16 -6.32
C ARG A 69 -10.57 -15.01 -7.70
N ALA A 70 -9.97 -13.85 -7.93
CA ALA A 70 -9.23 -13.48 -9.12
C ALA A 70 -7.91 -12.82 -8.71
N GLN A 71 -7.02 -12.61 -9.67
CA GLN A 71 -5.81 -11.83 -9.41
C GLN A 71 -6.20 -10.38 -9.09
N PRO A 72 -5.84 -9.84 -7.91
CA PRO A 72 -6.17 -8.46 -7.56
C PRO A 72 -5.45 -7.49 -8.51
N VAL A 73 -6.10 -6.36 -8.78
CA VAL A 73 -5.52 -5.28 -9.61
C VAL A 73 -4.77 -4.31 -8.71
N THR A 74 -3.76 -3.65 -9.27
CA THR A 74 -2.94 -2.64 -8.56
C THR A 74 -2.96 -1.33 -9.34
N PRO A 75 -2.91 -0.16 -8.68
CA PRO A 75 -2.90 1.14 -9.34
C PRO A 75 -1.61 1.42 -10.13
N LYS A 76 -1.46 0.86 -11.33
CA LYS A 76 -0.30 1.09 -12.20
C LYS A 76 -0.43 2.42 -12.94
N LEU A 77 -0.25 3.54 -12.23
CA LEU A 77 -0.51 4.90 -12.73
C LEU A 77 0.35 5.28 -13.94
N TYR A 78 1.54 4.69 -14.08
CA TYR A 78 2.39 4.84 -15.27
C TYR A 78 1.74 4.31 -16.57
N ARG A 79 0.63 3.55 -16.47
CA ARG A 79 -0.16 3.11 -17.63
C ARG A 79 -1.31 4.06 -18.00
N ILE A 80 -1.54 5.05 -17.14
CA ILE A 80 -2.63 6.03 -17.27
C ILE A 80 -2.03 7.39 -17.68
N LYS A 81 -0.95 7.80 -17.01
CA LYS A 81 -0.26 9.07 -17.22
C LYS A 81 1.23 8.86 -17.47
N GLU A 82 1.79 9.61 -18.42
CA GLU A 82 3.20 9.50 -18.79
C GLU A 82 4.11 10.28 -17.82
N SER A 83 3.70 11.47 -17.41
CA SER A 83 4.50 12.33 -16.52
C SER A 83 4.45 11.88 -15.06
N GLU A 84 5.57 12.08 -14.34
CA GLU A 84 5.64 11.75 -12.91
C GLU A 84 4.80 12.73 -12.08
N GLU A 85 4.69 14.00 -12.49
CA GLU A 85 3.83 14.97 -11.80
C GLU A 85 2.35 14.59 -11.89
N GLU A 86 1.85 14.19 -13.06
CA GLU A 86 0.45 13.76 -13.19
C GLU A 86 0.18 12.44 -12.43
N GLN A 87 1.14 11.52 -12.42
CA GLN A 87 1.06 10.31 -11.61
C GLN A 87 1.00 10.65 -10.12
N LEU A 88 1.77 11.64 -9.66
CA LEU A 88 1.75 12.11 -8.28
C LEU A 88 0.39 12.72 -7.92
N VAL A 89 -0.20 13.53 -8.81
CA VAL A 89 -1.54 14.10 -8.61
C VAL A 89 -2.60 13.00 -8.47
N LEU A 90 -2.60 12.00 -9.36
CA LEU A 90 -3.51 10.85 -9.26
C LEU A 90 -3.27 10.06 -7.97
N CYS A 91 -2.01 9.84 -7.61
CA CYS A 91 -1.64 9.18 -6.37
C CYS A 91 -2.18 9.91 -5.14
N GLN A 92 -2.03 11.24 -5.09
CA GLN A 92 -2.56 12.07 -4.01
C GLN A 92 -4.08 12.00 -3.89
N LYS A 93 -4.80 11.94 -5.02
CA LYS A 93 -6.26 11.73 -5.03
C LYS A 93 -6.64 10.36 -4.46
N ILE A 94 -5.93 9.29 -4.85
CA ILE A 94 -6.18 7.94 -4.30
C ILE A 94 -5.99 7.92 -2.79
N TRP A 95 -4.92 8.56 -2.30
CA TRP A 95 -4.57 8.63 -0.88
C TRP A 95 -5.18 9.83 -0.14
N GLU A 96 -6.15 10.52 -0.73
CA GLU A 96 -6.73 11.72 -0.13
C GLU A 96 -7.33 11.43 1.25
N GLY A 97 -6.92 12.23 2.24
CA GLY A 97 -7.31 12.05 3.64
C GLY A 97 -6.59 10.92 4.38
N VAL A 98 -5.56 10.30 3.79
CA VAL A 98 -4.62 9.40 4.47
C VAL A 98 -3.33 10.16 4.77
N THR A 99 -2.99 10.29 6.05
CA THR A 99 -1.84 11.06 6.51
C THR A 99 -0.55 10.22 6.56
N ILE A 100 0.61 10.87 6.67
CA ILE A 100 1.88 10.16 6.89
C ILE A 100 1.84 9.37 8.19
N GLU A 101 1.20 9.91 9.23
CA GLU A 101 0.99 9.26 10.52
C GLU A 101 0.16 7.98 10.37
N ASP A 102 -0.85 7.97 9.48
CA ASP A 102 -1.61 6.77 9.15
C ASP A 102 -0.73 5.71 8.49
N ILE A 103 0.16 6.12 7.56
CA ILE A 103 1.10 5.22 6.89
C ILE A 103 2.09 4.60 7.91
N ILE A 104 2.62 5.40 8.83
CA ILE A 104 3.49 4.91 9.92
C ILE A 104 2.72 3.93 10.81
N LYS A 105 1.46 4.23 11.14
CA LYS A 105 0.61 3.34 11.95
C LYS A 105 0.29 2.03 11.23
N ILE A 106 0.03 2.05 9.93
CA ILE A 106 -0.12 0.84 9.10
C ILE A 106 1.16 0.00 9.15
N ALA A 107 2.32 0.62 9.00
CA ALA A 107 3.61 -0.06 9.09
C ALA A 107 3.85 -0.66 10.48
N ALA A 108 3.50 0.05 11.55
CA ALA A 108 3.62 -0.43 12.93
C ALA A 108 2.74 -1.66 13.20
N ILE A 109 1.48 -1.63 12.74
CA ILE A 109 0.56 -2.78 12.85
C ILE A 109 1.15 -4.00 12.12
N SER A 110 1.64 -3.80 10.90
CA SER A 110 2.24 -4.87 10.10
C SER A 110 3.53 -5.43 10.75
N ALA A 111 4.41 -4.56 11.23
CA ALA A 111 5.64 -4.95 11.92
C ALA A 111 5.35 -5.74 13.20
N GLU A 112 4.31 -5.37 13.96
CA GLU A 112 3.87 -6.13 15.12
C GLU A 112 3.31 -7.51 14.74
N GLU A 113 2.58 -7.63 13.62
CA GLU A 113 2.12 -8.94 13.10
C GLU A 113 3.31 -9.86 12.78
N TYR A 114 4.36 -9.31 12.18
CA TYR A 114 5.61 -10.04 11.96
C TYR A 114 6.29 -10.42 13.28
N ASN A 115 6.49 -9.46 14.19
CA ASN A 115 7.17 -9.68 15.46
C ASN A 115 6.44 -10.70 16.37
N SER A 116 5.11 -10.75 16.31
CA SER A 116 4.28 -11.72 17.04
C SER A 116 4.15 -13.09 16.36
N GLY A 117 4.77 -13.29 15.20
CA GLY A 117 4.72 -14.55 14.44
C GLY A 117 3.40 -14.80 13.69
N ARG A 118 2.51 -13.80 13.59
CA ARG A 118 1.26 -13.90 12.81
C ARG A 118 1.50 -13.85 11.30
N ARG A 119 2.70 -13.45 10.89
CA ARG A 119 3.17 -13.52 9.51
C ARG A 119 4.43 -14.36 9.44
N TRP A 120 4.49 -15.19 8.41
CA TRP A 120 5.70 -15.95 8.11
C TRP A 120 6.82 -14.99 7.71
N MET A 121 8.05 -15.30 8.13
CA MET A 121 9.27 -14.57 7.77
C MET A 121 10.38 -15.54 7.42
N ASP A 122 11.07 -15.25 6.33
CA ASP A 122 12.40 -15.80 6.09
C ASP A 122 13.45 -15.16 7.04
N VAL A 123 14.69 -15.67 6.98
CA VAL A 123 15.79 -15.21 7.84
C VAL A 123 16.12 -13.73 7.61
N SER A 124 16.12 -13.28 6.36
CA SER A 124 16.42 -11.88 6.00
C SER A 124 15.34 -10.93 6.51
N GLN A 125 14.07 -11.33 6.44
CA GLN A 125 12.93 -10.60 6.97
C GLN A 125 12.93 -10.51 8.50
N ARG A 126 13.44 -11.54 9.21
CA ARG A 126 13.62 -11.46 10.66
C ARG A 126 14.67 -10.42 11.07
N ILE A 127 15.86 -10.48 10.45
CA ILE A 127 16.94 -9.51 10.69
C ILE A 127 16.46 -8.07 10.40
N PHE A 128 15.66 -7.92 9.34
CA PHE A 128 14.98 -6.66 9.04
C PHE A 128 14.05 -6.21 10.18
N MET A 129 13.13 -7.08 10.61
CA MET A 129 12.13 -6.74 11.63
C MET A 129 12.73 -6.39 12.99
N GLU A 130 13.86 -7.00 13.36
CA GLU A 130 14.60 -6.63 14.58
C GLU A 130 15.02 -5.15 14.60
N LYS A 131 15.31 -4.55 13.45
CA LYS A 131 15.67 -3.13 13.33
C LYS A 131 14.47 -2.24 13.04
N PHE A 132 13.59 -2.69 12.15
CA PHE A 132 12.47 -1.90 11.67
C PHE A 132 11.38 -1.72 12.72
N TYR A 133 11.07 -2.76 13.49
CA TYR A 133 9.98 -2.69 14.45
C TYR A 133 10.25 -1.67 15.57
N PRO A 134 11.44 -1.61 16.20
CA PRO A 134 11.77 -0.52 17.11
C PRO A 134 11.74 0.86 16.43
N ALA A 135 12.29 0.98 15.22
CA ALA A 135 12.36 2.25 14.51
C ALA A 135 10.96 2.81 14.18
N VAL A 136 10.02 1.96 13.75
CA VAL A 136 8.65 2.40 13.43
C VAL A 136 7.88 2.80 14.70
N LEU A 137 8.12 2.14 15.84
CA LEU A 137 7.53 2.53 17.12
C LEU A 137 8.06 3.88 17.63
N ASN A 138 9.34 4.19 17.37
CA ASN A 138 9.97 5.44 17.77
C ASN A 138 9.75 6.59 16.79
N GLY A 139 9.13 6.35 15.62
CA GLY A 139 9.02 7.36 14.56
C GLY A 139 10.33 7.64 13.81
N ASP A 140 11.32 6.77 13.96
CA ASP A 140 12.63 6.82 13.30
C ASP A 140 12.59 6.21 11.90
N VAL A 141 11.53 6.55 11.16
CA VAL A 141 11.28 6.05 9.81
C VAL A 141 11.11 7.20 8.83
N LYS A 142 11.50 6.95 7.59
CA LYS A 142 11.23 7.78 6.42
C LYS A 142 10.03 7.17 5.68
N VAL A 143 9.10 8.02 5.28
CA VAL A 143 7.95 7.65 4.42
C VAL A 143 8.12 8.31 3.07
N GLU A 144 8.11 7.52 2.00
CA GLU A 144 8.25 7.98 0.63
C GLU A 144 7.07 7.46 -0.21
N ILE A 145 6.47 8.34 -0.99
CA ILE A 145 5.43 7.94 -1.94
C ILE A 145 6.07 7.50 -3.26
N SER A 146 5.56 6.43 -3.86
CA SER A 146 5.92 5.97 -5.19
C SER A 146 4.73 6.18 -6.13
N PRO A 147 4.72 7.27 -6.91
CA PRO A 147 3.58 7.64 -7.76
C PRO A 147 3.21 6.56 -8.78
N LYS A 148 4.20 5.88 -9.35
CA LYS A 148 4.01 4.86 -10.40
C LYS A 148 2.99 3.78 -10.02
N TYR A 149 2.89 3.42 -8.74
CA TYR A 149 2.05 2.33 -8.24
C TYR A 149 1.03 2.77 -7.18
N ALA A 150 0.94 4.07 -6.92
CA ALA A 150 0.23 4.63 -5.77
C ALA A 150 0.53 3.89 -4.46
N GLN A 151 1.80 3.69 -4.14
CA GLN A 151 2.24 2.93 -2.97
C GLN A 151 3.15 3.78 -2.07
N TYR A 152 3.21 3.43 -0.80
CA TYR A 152 4.17 4.01 0.14
C TYR A 152 5.30 3.05 0.44
N LYS A 153 6.51 3.61 0.56
CA LYS A 153 7.69 2.96 1.11
C LYS A 153 7.94 3.51 2.50
N VAL A 154 8.08 2.64 3.49
CA VAL A 154 8.51 3.00 4.84
C VAL A 154 9.85 2.35 5.10
N SER A 155 10.90 3.12 5.32
CA SER A 155 12.23 2.62 5.66
C SER A 155 12.74 3.22 6.96
N THR A 156 13.70 2.58 7.61
CA THR A 156 14.44 3.23 8.71
C THR A 156 15.19 4.46 8.19
N LYS A 157 15.39 5.47 9.05
CA LYS A 157 16.25 6.62 8.75
C LYS A 157 17.73 6.24 8.71
#